data_AF-A0AAV4GK62-F1
#
_entry.id   AF-A0AAV4GK62-F1
#
_cell.length_a   1.000
_cell.length_b   1.000
_cell.length_c   1.000
_cell.angle_alpha   90.00
_cell.angle_beta   90.00
_cell.angle_gamma   90.00
#
_symmetry.space_group_name_H-M   'P 1'
#
loop_
_entity.id
_entity.type
_entity.pdbx_description
1 polymer ?
#
loop_
_entity_poly.entity_id
_entity_poly.type
_entity_poly.pdbx_seq_one_letter_code
_entity_poly.pdbx_strand_id
1 'polypeptide(L)'
;MANDGYSGWEQKSRPVTRFNEAFRLLGLPKSAKMRNYKRKTNRGQTPADVIERAAATVAGGQSLRSAAKDFAIDRMTLKRYIDKASRNQGVAYTPVALRQVVFPPDMEKDLADHVKRLSDMFNGLSVNRCRSLAYEFAKRNNLNVPTNWDREKKAGQDWWLGFKARQNLAIRVPEATSFGRATAFERPVVDK
;
A
#
# COMPACT_ATOMS: atom_id res chain seq x y z
N MET A 1 -73.45 -17.07 -3.03
CA MET A 1 -72.54 -16.03 -3.55
C MET A 1 -71.26 -16.12 -2.74
N ALA A 2 -70.18 -16.53 -3.41
CA ALA A 2 -68.80 -16.52 -2.91
C ALA A 2 -68.37 -15.07 -2.61
N ASN A 3 -67.37 -14.73 -1.79
CA ASN A 3 -66.07 -15.36 -1.63
C ASN A 3 -65.38 -14.86 -0.35
N ASP A 4 -64.58 -15.72 0.26
CA ASP A 4 -63.60 -15.43 1.31
C ASP A 4 -62.52 -14.44 0.84
N GLY A 5 -61.93 -13.69 1.78
CA GLY A 5 -60.81 -12.80 1.48
C GLY A 5 -60.19 -12.09 2.67
N TYR A 6 -59.84 -12.83 3.74
CA TYR A 6 -58.85 -12.38 4.74
C TYR A 6 -57.50 -12.19 4.03
N SER A 7 -57.18 -10.95 3.62
CA SER A 7 -55.89 -10.61 3.02
C SER A 7 -54.86 -10.42 4.13
N GLY A 8 -53.97 -11.41 4.26
CA GLY A 8 -52.89 -11.43 5.22
C GLY A 8 -51.89 -10.29 4.99
N TRP A 9 -51.60 -9.55 6.06
CA TRP A 9 -50.38 -8.77 6.16
C TRP A 9 -49.21 -9.73 6.40
N GLU A 10 -48.78 -10.37 5.33
CA GLU A 10 -47.61 -11.23 5.31
C GLU A 10 -46.37 -10.38 5.56
N GLN A 11 -45.79 -10.59 6.74
CA GLN A 11 -44.55 -10.01 7.22
C GLN A 11 -43.40 -10.57 6.37
N LYS A 12 -43.21 -10.04 5.16
CA LYS A 12 -42.07 -10.37 4.30
C LYS A 12 -40.83 -9.68 4.83
N SER A 13 -40.12 -10.40 5.69
CA SER A 13 -38.70 -10.23 5.98
C SER A 13 -37.95 -10.05 4.67
N ARG A 14 -37.67 -8.78 4.31
CA ARG A 14 -36.84 -8.46 3.15
C ARG A 14 -35.39 -8.86 3.49
N PRO A 15 -34.71 -9.60 2.60
CA PRO A 15 -33.36 -10.06 2.86
C PRO A 15 -32.42 -8.85 3.01
N VAL A 16 -31.45 -9.01 3.91
CA VAL A 16 -30.34 -8.08 4.18
C VAL A 16 -29.45 -8.02 2.94
N THR A 17 -29.93 -7.37 1.89
CA THR A 17 -29.22 -7.17 0.63
C THR A 17 -29.18 -5.69 0.28
N ARG A 18 -28.97 -4.84 1.28
CA ARG A 18 -28.82 -3.39 1.06
C ARG A 18 -27.64 -2.73 1.77
N PHE A 19 -26.74 -3.52 2.35
CA PHE A 19 -25.49 -2.95 2.86
C PHE A 19 -24.48 -2.68 1.74
N ASN A 20 -24.49 -3.46 0.65
CA ASN A 20 -23.54 -3.28 -0.46
C ASN A 20 -23.99 -2.27 -1.54
N GLU A 21 -25.26 -1.85 -1.54
CA GLU A 21 -25.77 -0.88 -2.51
C GLU A 21 -25.50 0.57 -2.09
N ALA A 22 -25.48 0.84 -0.77
CA ALA A 22 -25.14 2.15 -0.21
C ALA A 22 -23.68 2.57 -0.46
N PHE A 23 -22.77 1.61 -0.68
CA PHE A 23 -21.36 1.91 -1.02
C PHE A 23 -21.17 2.43 -2.45
N ARG A 24 -22.10 2.19 -3.39
CA ARG A 24 -22.00 2.69 -4.77
C ARG A 24 -22.27 4.20 -4.88
N LEU A 25 -23.05 4.77 -3.97
CA LEU A 25 -23.48 6.18 -4.04
C LEU A 25 -22.55 7.15 -3.29
N LEU A 26 -21.59 6.65 -2.52
CA LEU A 26 -20.65 7.48 -1.72
C LEU A 26 -19.24 7.60 -2.30
N GLY A 27 -18.99 7.12 -3.52
CA GLY A 27 -17.66 7.23 -4.15
C GLY A 27 -16.52 6.60 -3.34
N LEU A 28 -16.84 5.67 -2.41
CA LEU A 28 -15.84 4.98 -1.62
C LEU A 28 -15.06 4.02 -2.53
N PRO A 29 -13.71 4.02 -2.47
CA PRO A 29 -12.90 3.21 -3.37
C PRO A 29 -13.21 1.72 -3.17
N LYS A 30 -13.53 1.01 -4.26
CA LYS A 30 -13.60 -0.46 -4.30
C LYS A 30 -12.37 -1.02 -3.58
N SER A 31 -12.59 -1.96 -2.64
CA SER A 31 -11.52 -2.60 -1.87
C SER A 31 -10.39 -3.05 -2.80
N ALA A 32 -9.32 -2.25 -2.84
CA ALA A 32 -8.18 -2.50 -3.69
C ALA A 32 -7.36 -3.60 -3.01
N LYS A 33 -7.49 -4.85 -3.48
CA LYS A 33 -6.53 -5.90 -3.14
C LYS A 33 -5.15 -5.50 -3.65
N MET A 34 -4.11 -5.83 -2.90
CA MET A 34 -2.73 -5.71 -3.37
C MET A 34 -2.61 -6.38 -4.75
N ARG A 35 -2.01 -5.68 -5.73
CA ARG A 35 -1.86 -6.23 -7.09
C ARG A 35 -1.01 -7.51 -7.01
N ASN A 36 -1.65 -8.67 -7.08
CA ASN A 36 -0.94 -9.96 -7.12
C ASN A 36 -0.48 -10.27 -8.54
N TYR A 37 0.32 -9.37 -9.12
CA TYR A 37 0.87 -9.55 -10.44
C TYR A 37 2.09 -10.47 -10.38
N LYS A 38 1.93 -11.70 -10.88
CA LYS A 38 3.06 -12.60 -11.14
C LYS A 38 3.77 -12.13 -12.41
N ARG A 39 5.04 -11.72 -12.30
CA ARG A 39 5.82 -11.27 -13.45
C ARG A 39 5.99 -12.42 -14.43
N LYS A 40 5.79 -12.14 -15.72
CA LYS A 40 5.95 -13.11 -16.82
C LYS A 40 7.39 -13.22 -17.33
N THR A 41 8.27 -12.32 -16.90
CA THR A 41 9.63 -12.21 -17.43
C THR A 41 10.66 -12.31 -16.31
N ASN A 42 11.77 -12.99 -16.57
CA ASN A 42 12.90 -13.10 -15.64
C ASN A 42 13.82 -11.86 -15.66
N ARG A 43 13.41 -10.79 -16.37
CA ARG A 43 14.17 -9.54 -16.49
C ARG A 43 14.32 -8.89 -15.12
N GLY A 44 15.57 -8.67 -14.70
CA GLY A 44 15.89 -8.01 -13.43
C GLY A 44 15.84 -8.92 -12.20
N GLN A 45 15.93 -10.24 -12.39
CA GLN A 45 16.05 -11.23 -11.29
C GLN A 45 17.50 -11.57 -10.96
N THR A 46 18.46 -11.25 -11.83
CA THR A 46 19.87 -11.49 -11.57
C THR A 46 20.30 -10.71 -10.34
N PRO A 47 20.89 -11.34 -9.32
CA PRO A 47 21.28 -10.64 -8.10
C PRO A 47 22.48 -9.72 -8.39
N ALA A 48 22.62 -8.67 -7.57
CA ALA A 48 23.57 -7.58 -7.81
C ALA A 48 25.02 -8.06 -7.85
N ASP A 49 25.36 -8.95 -6.93
CA ASP A 49 26.67 -9.58 -6.79
C ASP A 49 27.10 -10.37 -8.03
N VAL A 50 26.16 -11.04 -8.70
CA VAL A 50 26.43 -11.82 -9.93
C VAL A 50 26.69 -10.89 -11.11
N ILE A 51 25.93 -9.79 -11.22
CA ILE A 51 26.15 -8.79 -12.27
C ILE A 51 27.47 -8.05 -12.06
N GLU A 52 27.82 -7.71 -10.82
CA GLU A 52 29.08 -7.05 -10.49
C GLU A 52 30.29 -7.92 -10.84
N ARG A 53 30.25 -9.20 -10.49
CA ARG A 53 31.27 -10.18 -10.88
C ARG A 53 31.41 -10.31 -12.40
N ALA A 54 30.29 -10.42 -13.11
CA ALA A 54 30.29 -10.49 -14.57
C ALA A 54 30.78 -9.21 -15.26
N ALA A 55 30.58 -8.05 -14.63
CA ALA A 55 31.11 -6.79 -15.15
C ALA A 55 32.62 -6.67 -14.92
N ALA A 56 33.10 -7.12 -13.75
CA ALA A 56 34.53 -7.16 -13.43
C ALA A 56 35.31 -8.06 -14.39
N THR A 57 34.76 -9.20 -14.79
CA THR A 57 35.41 -10.09 -15.77
C THR A 57 35.48 -9.47 -17.17
N VAL A 58 34.44 -8.72 -17.58
CA VAL A 58 34.48 -7.96 -18.84
C VAL A 58 35.52 -6.84 -18.79
N ALA A 59 35.65 -6.16 -17.63
CA ALA A 59 36.71 -5.17 -17.42
C ALA A 59 38.11 -5.80 -17.47
N GLY A 60 38.25 -7.06 -17.05
CA GLY A 60 39.47 -7.87 -17.19
C GLY A 60 39.77 -8.37 -18.60
N GLY A 61 38.99 -7.97 -19.62
CA GLY A 61 39.27 -8.27 -21.03
C GLY A 61 38.45 -9.42 -21.63
N GLN A 62 37.56 -10.07 -20.87
CA GLN A 62 36.66 -11.06 -21.44
C GLN A 62 35.60 -10.39 -22.33
N SER A 63 35.21 -11.06 -23.42
CA SER A 63 34.12 -10.54 -24.26
C SER A 63 32.80 -10.56 -23.52
N LEU A 64 31.97 -9.54 -23.75
CA LEU A 64 30.61 -9.42 -23.18
C LEU A 64 29.77 -10.69 -23.39
N ARG A 65 29.94 -11.38 -24.53
CA ARG A 65 29.20 -12.60 -24.86
C ARG A 65 29.68 -13.79 -24.02
N SER A 66 30.97 -13.92 -23.77
CA SER A 66 31.54 -14.97 -22.92
C SER A 66 31.08 -14.79 -21.49
N ALA A 67 31.30 -13.61 -20.91
CA ALA A 67 30.89 -13.31 -19.55
C ALA A 67 29.38 -13.52 -19.34
N ALA A 68 28.54 -13.09 -20.29
CA ALA A 68 27.10 -13.35 -20.22
C ALA A 68 26.77 -14.85 -20.17
N LYS A 69 27.48 -15.68 -20.94
CA LYS A 69 27.29 -17.14 -20.96
C LYS A 69 27.77 -17.78 -19.66
N ASP A 70 28.94 -17.38 -19.17
CA ASP A 70 29.61 -17.96 -18.00
C ASP A 70 28.81 -17.70 -16.71
N PHE A 71 28.23 -16.50 -16.58
CA PHE A 71 27.40 -16.12 -15.44
C PHE A 71 25.89 -16.39 -15.66
N ALA A 72 25.51 -17.03 -16.76
CA ALA A 72 24.11 -17.29 -17.16
C ALA A 72 23.23 -16.03 -17.10
N ILE A 73 23.77 -14.88 -17.53
CA ILE A 73 23.08 -13.60 -17.59
C ILE A 73 22.71 -13.30 -19.04
N ASP A 74 21.53 -12.72 -19.25
CA ASP A 74 21.18 -12.18 -20.55
C ASP A 74 22.18 -11.08 -20.98
N ARG A 75 22.72 -11.20 -22.20
CA ARG A 75 23.74 -10.29 -22.75
C ARG A 75 23.31 -8.82 -22.69
N MET A 76 22.04 -8.52 -22.95
CA MET A 76 21.54 -7.14 -22.93
C MET A 76 21.43 -6.60 -21.50
N THR A 77 21.22 -7.46 -20.51
CA THR A 77 21.24 -7.10 -19.09
C THR A 77 22.64 -6.69 -18.65
N LEU A 78 23.66 -7.48 -19.00
CA LEU A 78 25.06 -7.15 -18.70
C LEU A 78 25.53 -5.88 -19.44
N LYS A 79 25.20 -5.75 -20.73
CA LYS A 79 25.50 -4.54 -21.51
C LYS A 79 24.89 -3.28 -20.86
N ARG A 80 23.60 -3.34 -20.53
CA ARG A 80 22.88 -2.23 -19.91
C ARG A 80 23.50 -1.83 -18.57
N TYR A 81 23.97 -2.81 -17.81
CA TYR A 81 24.66 -2.56 -16.55
C TYR A 81 25.97 -1.80 -16.77
N ILE A 82 26.84 -2.28 -17.66
CA ILE A 82 28.13 -1.64 -17.96
C ILE A 82 27.93 -0.23 -18.53
N ASP A 83 27.02 -0.08 -19.50
CA ASP A 83 26.67 1.23 -20.08
C ASP A 83 26.12 2.20 -19.02
N LYS A 84 25.44 1.70 -17.98
CA LYS A 84 24.92 2.52 -16.90
C LYS A 84 25.99 2.86 -15.88
N ALA A 85 26.92 1.94 -15.61
CA ALA A 85 28.06 2.15 -14.74
C ALA A 85 29.03 3.19 -15.33
N SER A 86 29.28 3.16 -16.64
CA SER A 86 30.20 4.10 -17.31
C SER A 86 29.68 5.55 -17.36
N ARG A 87 28.37 5.77 -17.27
CA ARG A 87 27.74 7.11 -17.31
C ARG A 87 27.74 7.85 -15.96
N ASN A 88 28.41 7.35 -14.93
CA ASN A 88 28.46 7.96 -13.59
C ASN A 88 27.08 8.21 -12.96
N GLN A 89 26.44 7.12 -12.54
CA GLN A 89 25.64 7.12 -11.31
C GLN A 89 26.10 5.87 -10.57
N GLY A 90 26.87 6.03 -9.48
CA GLY A 90 27.33 4.98 -8.55
C GLY A 90 26.19 4.28 -7.83
N VAL A 91 25.15 3.92 -8.57
CA VAL A 91 23.99 3.20 -8.12
C VAL A 91 24.33 1.75 -8.40
N ALA A 92 24.78 1.08 -7.33
CA ALA A 92 24.75 -0.37 -7.21
C ALA A 92 23.51 -0.91 -7.92
N TYR A 93 23.62 -2.06 -8.58
CA TYR A 93 22.46 -2.69 -9.20
C TYR A 93 21.39 -2.95 -8.11
N THR A 94 20.48 -2.01 -7.91
CA THR A 94 19.37 -2.19 -6.98
C THR A 94 18.26 -2.87 -7.77
N PRO A 95 17.80 -4.06 -7.36
CA PRO A 95 16.56 -4.62 -7.87
C PRO A 95 15.46 -3.55 -7.83
N VAL A 96 14.60 -3.52 -8.85
CA VAL A 96 13.52 -2.52 -8.98
C VAL A 96 12.67 -2.44 -7.70
N ALA A 97 12.58 -3.53 -6.95
CA ALA A 97 11.89 -3.63 -5.66
C ALA A 97 12.42 -2.68 -4.57
N LEU A 98 13.71 -2.34 -4.55
CA LEU A 98 14.31 -1.50 -3.51
C LEU A 98 14.25 0.01 -3.82
N ARG A 99 13.90 0.38 -5.06
CA ARG A 99 13.92 1.78 -5.52
C ARG A 99 12.79 2.67 -4.99
N GLN A 100 11.81 2.12 -4.27
CA GLN A 100 10.59 2.85 -3.87
C GLN A 100 10.26 2.73 -2.38
N VAL A 101 11.29 2.62 -1.53
CA VAL A 101 11.10 2.67 -0.08
C VAL A 101 11.07 4.13 0.35
N VAL A 102 9.88 4.63 0.72
CA VAL A 102 9.68 6.04 1.15
C VAL A 102 10.24 6.29 2.55
N PHE A 103 10.18 5.29 3.43
CA PHE A 103 10.68 5.37 4.80
C PHE A 103 11.78 4.35 5.03
N PRO A 104 12.93 4.74 5.58
CA PRO A 104 13.90 3.77 6.07
C PRO A 104 13.25 2.88 7.15
N PRO A 105 13.77 1.66 7.37
CA PRO A 105 13.12 0.66 8.23
C PRO A 105 12.88 1.16 9.66
N ASP A 106 13.80 1.97 10.20
CA ASP A 106 13.68 2.54 11.55
C ASP A 106 12.50 3.52 11.65
N MET A 107 12.41 4.47 10.70
CA MET A 107 11.28 5.40 10.63
C MET A 107 9.96 4.71 10.32
N GLU A 108 9.98 3.62 9.54
CA GLU A 108 8.80 2.82 9.25
C GLU A 108 8.24 2.17 10.54
N LYS A 109 9.13 1.74 11.44
CA LYS A 109 8.77 1.20 12.76
C LYS A 109 8.17 2.29 13.67
N ASP A 110 8.80 3.46 13.73
CA ASP A 110 8.28 4.58 14.54
C ASP A 110 6.87 5.00 14.10
N LEU A 111 6.64 5.06 12.79
CA LEU A 111 5.32 5.33 12.24
C LEU A 111 4.31 4.23 12.60
N ALA A 112 4.72 2.97 12.55
CA ALA A 112 3.86 1.84 12.91
C ALA A 112 3.43 1.91 14.39
N ASP A 113 4.38 2.20 15.29
CA ASP A 113 4.08 2.31 16.71
C ASP A 113 3.21 3.53 17.03
N HIS A 114 3.41 4.64 16.31
CA HIS A 114 2.52 5.79 16.42
C HIS A 114 1.09 5.46 15.98
N VAL A 115 0.94 4.77 14.85
CA VAL A 115 -0.38 4.35 14.33
C VAL A 115 -1.08 3.38 15.29
N LYS A 116 -0.37 2.46 15.94
CA LYS A 116 -0.94 1.58 16.98
C LYS A 116 -1.47 2.37 18.16
N ARG A 117 -0.66 3.28 18.73
CA ARG A 117 -1.08 4.14 19.86
C ARG A 117 -2.36 4.91 19.53
N LEU A 118 -2.44 5.50 18.34
CA LEU A 118 -3.63 6.20 17.89
C LEU A 118 -4.83 5.27 17.71
N SER A 119 -4.63 4.08 17.13
CA SER A 119 -5.68 3.08 16.99
C SER A 119 -6.25 2.65 18.34
N ASP A 120 -5.41 2.49 19.36
CA ASP A 120 -5.84 2.09 20.70
C ASP A 120 -6.60 3.23 21.40
N MET A 121 -6.14 4.48 21.27
CA MET A 121 -6.81 5.65 21.86
C MET A 121 -8.18 5.94 21.25
N PHE A 122 -8.34 5.77 19.93
CA PHE A 122 -9.56 6.15 19.20
C PHE A 122 -10.48 4.96 18.88
N ASN A 123 -10.25 3.78 19.50
CA ASN A 123 -11.02 2.56 19.26
C ASN A 123 -11.06 2.14 17.77
N GLY A 124 -9.94 2.35 17.07
CA GLY A 124 -9.80 2.13 15.64
C GLY A 124 -9.32 3.37 14.90
N LEU A 125 -8.77 3.16 13.71
CA LEU A 125 -8.26 4.25 12.89
C LEU A 125 -8.63 4.01 11.43
N SER A 126 -9.20 5.04 10.79
CA SER A 126 -9.58 4.92 9.38
C SER A 126 -8.32 4.81 8.51
N VAL A 127 -8.40 4.00 7.45
CA VAL A 127 -7.30 3.83 6.50
C VAL A 127 -6.88 5.16 5.88
N ASN A 128 -7.84 6.04 5.58
CA ASN A 128 -7.56 7.37 5.05
C ASN A 128 -6.76 8.21 6.06
N ARG A 129 -7.12 8.18 7.35
CA ARG A 129 -6.37 8.91 8.37
C ARG A 129 -4.94 8.37 8.50
N CYS A 130 -4.76 7.06 8.47
CA CYS A 130 -3.43 6.44 8.50
C CYS A 130 -2.57 6.89 7.29
N ARG A 131 -3.17 6.94 6.09
CA ARG A 131 -2.51 7.38 4.87
C ARG A 131 -2.14 8.87 4.91
N SER A 132 -2.98 9.72 5.48
CA SER A 132 -2.67 11.15 5.69
C SER A 132 -1.56 11.33 6.73
N LEU A 133 -1.60 10.58 7.84
CA LEU A 133 -0.55 10.61 8.86
C LEU A 133 0.81 10.21 8.28
N ALA A 134 0.86 9.19 7.42
CA ALA A 134 2.10 8.81 6.73
C ALA A 134 2.65 9.95 5.86
N TYR A 135 1.79 10.66 5.13
CA TYR A 135 2.22 11.82 4.34
C TYR A 135 2.74 12.96 5.20
N GLU A 136 2.02 13.31 6.28
CA GLU A 136 2.47 14.33 7.24
C GLU A 136 3.80 13.95 7.89
N PHE A 137 3.96 12.69 8.29
CA PHE A 137 5.20 12.18 8.86
C PHE A 137 6.37 12.28 7.88
N ALA A 138 6.15 11.95 6.60
CA ALA A 138 7.17 12.12 5.56
C ALA A 138 7.57 13.59 5.37
N LYS A 139 6.61 14.52 5.35
CA LYS A 139 6.88 15.95 5.20
C LYS A 139 7.59 16.54 6.40
N ARG A 140 7.21 16.17 7.63
CA ARG A 140 7.89 16.59 8.86
C ARG A 140 9.35 16.14 8.90
N ASN A 141 9.65 14.97 8.35
CA ASN A 141 11.01 14.43 8.26
C ASN A 141 11.75 14.81 6.97
N ASN A 142 11.21 15.74 6.17
CA ASN A 142 11.81 16.21 4.90
C ASN A 142 12.15 15.08 3.90
N LEU A 143 11.34 14.01 3.88
CA LEU A 143 11.54 12.88 2.97
C LEU A 143 10.99 13.16 1.57
N ASN A 144 11.67 12.61 0.57
CA ASN A 144 11.18 12.66 -0.80
C ASN A 144 10.01 11.68 -0.97
N VAL A 145 8.85 12.21 -1.34
CA VAL A 145 7.60 11.45 -1.51
C VAL A 145 7.22 11.35 -2.99
N PRO A 146 6.53 10.29 -3.42
CA PRO A 146 6.01 10.21 -4.77
C PRO A 146 5.08 11.39 -5.09
N THR A 147 5.11 11.88 -6.33
CA THR A 147 4.26 13.01 -6.80
C THR A 147 2.77 12.81 -6.54
N ASN A 148 2.30 11.56 -6.62
CA ASN A 148 0.92 11.19 -6.28
C ASN A 148 0.54 11.50 -4.82
N TRP A 149 1.49 11.34 -3.88
CA TRP A 149 1.23 11.66 -2.47
C TRP A 149 1.11 13.16 -2.27
N ASP A 150 1.93 13.94 -2.96
CA ASP A 150 1.90 15.40 -2.88
C ASP A 150 0.63 16.01 -3.50
N ARG A 151 0.11 15.39 -4.57
CA ARG A 151 -1.16 15.79 -5.19
C ARG A 151 -2.35 15.48 -4.27
N GLU A 152 -2.40 14.30 -3.68
CA GLU A 152 -3.56 13.84 -2.89
C GLU A 152 -3.44 14.16 -1.39
N LYS A 153 -2.28 14.67 -0.93
CA LYS A 153 -1.94 14.94 0.47
C LYS A 153 -2.12 13.71 1.39
N LYS A 154 -1.89 12.52 0.83
CA LYS A 154 -1.98 11.23 1.54
C LYS A 154 -1.16 10.18 0.82
N ALA A 155 -0.70 9.18 1.57
CA ALA A 155 0.01 8.06 0.99
C ALA A 155 -0.86 7.27 0.00
N GLY A 156 -0.24 6.60 -0.97
CA GLY A 156 -0.93 5.74 -1.93
C GLY A 156 -1.57 4.50 -1.28
N GLN A 157 -2.65 3.98 -1.86
CA GLN A 157 -3.33 2.78 -1.34
C GLN A 157 -2.42 1.55 -1.36
N ASP A 158 -1.67 1.34 -2.45
CA ASP A 158 -0.74 0.20 -2.56
C ASP A 158 0.37 0.27 -1.51
N TRP A 159 0.88 1.47 -1.24
CA TRP A 159 1.89 1.67 -0.21
C TRP A 159 1.33 1.31 1.18
N TRP A 160 0.11 1.74 1.50
CA TRP A 160 -0.53 1.41 2.77
C TRP A 160 -0.69 -0.10 2.98
N LEU A 161 -1.13 -0.82 1.94
CA LEU A 161 -1.27 -2.27 2.01
C LEU A 161 0.08 -2.96 2.23
N GLY A 162 1.12 -2.51 1.54
CA GLY A 162 2.48 -3.00 1.74
C GLY A 162 3.02 -2.70 3.13
N PHE A 163 2.84 -1.47 3.63
CA PHE A 163 3.23 -1.04 4.97
C PHE A 163 2.52 -1.88 6.05
N LYS A 164 1.19 -2.03 5.94
CA LYS A 164 0.39 -2.85 6.84
C LYS A 164 0.88 -4.29 6.89
N ALA A 165 1.24 -4.87 5.74
CA ALA A 165 1.75 -6.23 5.65
C ALA A 165 3.18 -6.37 6.25
N ARG A 166 4.08 -5.42 5.95
CA ARG A 166 5.45 -5.42 6.49
C ARG A 166 5.49 -5.25 8.01
N GLN A 167 4.66 -4.36 8.55
CA GLN A 167 4.62 -4.02 9.97
C GLN A 167 3.57 -4.81 10.77
N ASN A 168 2.93 -5.80 10.14
CA ASN A 168 1.87 -6.65 10.70
C ASN A 168 0.81 -5.87 11.51
N LEU A 169 0.31 -4.77 10.95
CA LEU A 169 -0.60 -3.87 11.66
C LEU A 169 -2.04 -4.41 11.65
N ALA A 170 -2.57 -4.74 12.82
CA ALA A 170 -3.95 -5.14 13.02
C ALA A 170 -4.82 -3.95 13.47
N ILE A 171 -5.12 -3.02 12.55
CA ILE A 171 -5.96 -1.84 12.84
C ILE A 171 -7.43 -2.21 12.68
N ARG A 172 -8.22 -1.98 13.74
CA ARG A 172 -9.67 -2.13 13.73
C ARG A 172 -10.30 -0.99 12.92
N VAL A 173 -11.30 -1.33 12.11
CA VAL A 173 -12.15 -0.30 11.49
C VAL A 173 -13.02 0.26 12.61
N PRO A 174 -13.06 1.60 12.80
CA PRO A 174 -13.95 2.18 13.81
C PRO A 174 -15.39 1.77 13.49
N GLU A 175 -16.08 1.21 14.47
CA GLU A 175 -17.50 0.88 14.33
C GLU A 175 -18.29 2.19 14.19
N ALA A 176 -19.20 2.23 13.21
CA ALA A 176 -20.10 3.36 13.06
C ALA A 176 -21.01 3.43 14.28
N THR A 177 -20.66 4.28 15.23
CA THR A 177 -21.47 4.53 16.43
C THR A 177 -22.72 5.28 15.97
N SER A 178 -23.90 4.71 16.20
CA SER A 178 -25.16 5.34 15.82
C SER A 178 -25.31 6.70 16.52
N PHE A 179 -25.96 7.66 15.85
CA PHE A 179 -26.17 9.02 16.36
C PHE A 179 -26.74 9.03 17.79
N GLY A 180 -27.72 8.16 18.08
CA GLY A 180 -28.32 8.05 19.41
C GLY A 180 -27.38 7.55 20.52
N ARG A 181 -26.26 6.88 20.18
CA ARG A 181 -25.20 6.57 21.15
C ARG A 181 -24.25 7.74 21.34
N ALA A 182 -23.95 8.51 20.29
CA ALA A 182 -23.09 9.69 20.40
C ALA A 182 -23.73 10.78 21.27
N THR A 183 -25.03 11.06 21.07
CA THR A 183 -25.77 12.05 21.86
C THR A 183 -25.97 11.65 23.33
N ALA A 184 -25.90 10.36 23.65
CA ALA A 184 -25.97 9.89 25.04
C ALA A 184 -24.70 10.23 25.87
N PHE A 185 -23.57 10.53 25.21
CA PHE A 185 -22.33 10.96 25.87
C PHE A 185 -22.19 12.49 25.93
N GLU A 186 -22.99 13.24 25.18
CA GLU A 186 -22.99 14.70 25.21
C GLU A 186 -23.84 15.18 26.39
N ARG A 187 -23.22 15.90 27.34
CA ARG A 187 -23.95 16.50 28.45
C ARG A 187 -24.98 17.47 27.87
N PRO A 188 -26.24 17.48 28.34
CA PRO A 188 -27.19 18.49 27.89
C PRO A 188 -26.60 19.87 28.20
N VAL A 189 -26.46 20.69 27.16
CA VAL A 189 -26.16 22.11 27.32
C VAL A 189 -27.33 22.69 28.09
N VAL A 190 -27.09 23.03 29.34
CA VAL A 190 -28.09 23.67 30.20
C VAL A 190 -28.20 25.11 29.71
N ASP A 191 -29.27 25.40 28.96
CA ASP A 191 -29.64 26.78 28.66
C ASP A 191 -30.01 27.50 29.96
N LYS A 192 -29.43 28.69 30.17
CA LYS A 192 -29.71 29.59 31.30
C LYS A 192 -30.84 30.55 30.96
#